data_AF-A0A9D4DLD1-F1
#
_entry.id   AF-A0A9D4DLD1-F1
#
_cell.length_a   1.000
_cell.length_b   1.000
_cell.length_c   1.000
_cell.angle_alpha   90.00
_cell.angle_beta   90.00
_cell.angle_gamma   90.00
#
_symmetry.space_group_name_H-M   'P 1'
#
loop_
_entity.id
_entity.type
_entity.pdbx_description
1 polymer ?
#
loop_
_entity_poly.entity_id
_entity_poly.type
_entity_poly.pdbx_seq_one_letter_code
_entity_poly.pdbx_strand_id
1 'polypeptide(L)'
;MLGYGFSNTGLQKTAGEMAFELGRRPTDKPLSNSWLYSLLNRWKENVTSLKPPALDSNRAKYVTPESVDQYFKNLNKAVGSLGLNEKPECIYNLDENWHQSRA
;
A
#
# COMPACT_ATOMS: atom_id res chain seq x y z
N MET A 1 -7.13 8.44 -12.39
CA MET A 1 -8.16 8.61 -11.35
C MET A 1 -7.70 7.84 -10.12
N LEU A 2 -7.40 8.51 -9.01
CA LEU A 2 -6.94 7.88 -7.76
C LEU A 2 -8.15 7.28 -7.03
N GLY A 3 -8.49 6.04 -7.34
CA GLY A 3 -9.47 5.26 -6.58
C GLY A 3 -8.81 4.59 -5.37
N TYR A 4 -9.59 4.32 -4.31
CA TYR A 4 -9.14 3.49 -3.20
C TYR A 4 -8.89 2.06 -3.70
N GLY A 5 -7.63 1.60 -3.58
CA GLY A 5 -7.22 0.25 -3.98
C GLY A 5 -7.39 -0.73 -2.82
N PHE A 6 -8.23 -1.74 -3.01
CA PHE A 6 -8.32 -2.87 -2.09
C PHE A 6 -7.55 -4.06 -2.66
N SER A 7 -6.86 -4.81 -1.79
CA SER A 7 -6.39 -6.15 -2.16
C SER A 7 -7.60 -7.08 -2.35
N ASN A 8 -7.44 -8.12 -3.16
CA ASN A 8 -8.49 -9.14 -3.35
C ASN A 8 -9.02 -9.70 -2.02
N THR A 9 -8.10 -9.96 -1.09
CA THR A 9 -8.42 -10.45 0.26
C THR A 9 -9.12 -9.40 1.11
N GLY A 10 -8.69 -8.13 1.04
CA GLY A 10 -9.36 -7.01 1.71
C GLY A 10 -10.78 -6.83 1.22
N LEU A 11 -10.99 -6.85 -0.09
CA LEU A 11 -12.30 -6.72 -0.71
C LEU A 11 -13.24 -7.88 -0.32
N GLN A 12 -12.74 -9.11 -0.34
CA GLN A 12 -13.49 -10.30 0.11
C GLN A 12 -13.84 -10.25 1.60
N LYS A 13 -12.96 -9.69 2.43
CA LYS A 13 -13.21 -9.52 3.87
C LYS A 13 -14.30 -8.47 4.10
N THR A 14 -14.13 -7.27 3.56
CA THR A 14 -15.09 -6.17 3.72
C THR A 14 -16.47 -6.53 3.20
N ALA A 15 -16.54 -7.14 2.01
CA ALA A 15 -17.83 -7.59 1.47
C ALA A 15 -18.44 -8.74 2.28
N GLY A 16 -17.60 -9.60 2.90
CA GLY A 16 -18.04 -10.65 3.81
C GLY A 16 -18.64 -10.10 5.11
N GLU A 17 -17.99 -9.10 5.70
CA GLU A 17 -18.47 -8.38 6.89
C GLU A 17 -19.81 -7.69 6.62
N MET A 18 -19.92 -6.95 5.50
CA MET A 18 -21.18 -6.33 5.09
C MET A 18 -22.29 -7.36 4.87
N ALA A 19 -21.99 -8.49 4.24
CA ALA A 19 -22.98 -9.56 4.03
C ALA A 19 -23.46 -10.19 5.35
N PHE A 20 -22.61 -10.23 6.38
CA PHE A 20 -22.99 -10.67 7.72
C PHE A 20 -23.87 -9.66 8.44
N GLU A 21 -23.50 -8.37 8.42
CA GLU A 21 -24.31 -7.30 9.00
C GLU A 21 -25.71 -7.24 8.38
N LEU A 22 -25.82 -7.54 7.08
CA LEU A 22 -27.09 -7.63 6.36
C LEU A 22 -27.84 -8.95 6.58
N GLY A 23 -27.33 -9.86 7.40
CA GLY A 23 -27.94 -11.18 7.67
C GLY A 23 -28.00 -12.11 6.46
N ARG A 24 -27.19 -11.87 5.42
CA ARG A 24 -27.18 -12.64 4.18
C ARG A 24 -26.24 -13.85 4.24
N ARG A 25 -25.28 -13.85 5.17
CA ARG A 25 -24.29 -14.92 5.31
C ARG A 25 -23.67 -14.96 6.72
N PRO A 26 -23.31 -16.13 7.26
CA PRO A 26 -22.42 -16.22 8.43
C PRO A 26 -20.96 -15.81 8.13
N THR A 27 -20.20 -15.39 9.17
CA THR A 27 -18.80 -14.89 9.07
C THR A 27 -17.73 -15.97 9.04
N ASP A 28 -18.12 -17.24 9.15
CA ASP A 28 -17.26 -18.39 9.35
C ASP A 28 -16.27 -18.64 8.20
N LYS A 29 -16.56 -18.10 7.00
CA LYS A 29 -15.71 -18.29 5.81
C LYS A 29 -15.57 -17.01 5.00
N PRO A 30 -14.37 -16.71 4.47
CA PRO A 30 -14.20 -15.62 3.52
C PRO A 30 -15.01 -15.85 2.23
N LEU A 31 -15.27 -14.77 1.47
CA LEU A 31 -15.84 -14.89 0.12
C LEU A 31 -14.85 -15.57 -0.82
N SER A 32 -15.36 -16.41 -1.72
CA SER A 32 -14.52 -17.19 -2.63
C SER A 32 -13.93 -16.32 -3.74
N ASN A 33 -12.85 -16.81 -4.38
CA ASN A 33 -12.32 -16.17 -5.58
C ASN A 33 -13.33 -16.18 -6.74
N SER A 34 -14.19 -17.21 -6.81
CA SER A 34 -15.27 -17.27 -7.81
C SER A 34 -16.26 -16.12 -7.64
N TRP A 35 -16.65 -15.80 -6.40
CA TRP A 35 -17.47 -14.64 -6.10
C TRP A 35 -16.78 -13.33 -6.52
N LEU A 36 -15.49 -13.20 -6.19
CA LEU A 36 -14.69 -12.01 -6.54
C LEU A 36 -14.62 -11.80 -8.06
N TYR A 37 -14.30 -12.85 -8.83
CA TYR A 37 -14.24 -12.73 -10.29
C TYR A 37 -15.60 -12.44 -10.90
N SER A 38 -16.68 -12.98 -10.32
CA SER A 38 -18.04 -12.64 -10.73
C SER A 38 -18.37 -11.16 -10.49
N LEU A 39 -17.92 -10.60 -9.36
CA LEU A 39 -18.06 -9.18 -9.04
C LEU A 39 -17.28 -8.33 -10.05
N LEU A 40 -16.00 -8.63 -10.25
CA LEU A 40 -15.13 -7.90 -11.18
C LEU A 40 -15.67 -7.94 -12.62
N ASN A 41 -16.22 -9.08 -13.04
CA ASN A 41 -16.82 -9.21 -14.37
C ASN A 41 -18.10 -8.36 -14.55
N ARG A 42 -18.95 -8.29 -13.51
CA ARG A 42 -20.16 -7.45 -13.52
C ARG A 42 -19.86 -5.96 -13.55
N TRP A 43 -18.76 -5.55 -12.93
CA TRP A 43 -18.40 -4.13 -12.75
C TRP A 43 -17.13 -3.74 -13.51
N LYS A 44 -16.80 -4.45 -14.59
CA LYS A 44 -15.56 -4.29 -15.38
C LYS A 44 -15.32 -2.86 -15.90
N GLU A 45 -16.37 -2.08 -16.08
CA GLU A 45 -16.29 -0.69 -16.54
C GLU A 45 -15.86 0.28 -15.43
N ASN A 46 -16.14 -0.09 -14.17
CA ASN A 46 -15.90 0.75 -12.99
C ASN A 46 -14.80 0.21 -12.07
N VAL A 47 -14.40 -1.05 -12.23
CA VAL A 47 -13.40 -1.71 -11.40
C VAL A 47 -12.29 -2.26 -12.28
N THR A 48 -11.09 -1.69 -12.13
CA THR A 48 -9.89 -2.15 -12.82
C THR A 48 -9.02 -2.97 -11.88
N SER A 49 -8.69 -4.21 -12.28
CA SER A 49 -7.66 -4.98 -11.59
C SER A 49 -6.29 -4.45 -11.99
N LEU A 50 -5.58 -3.82 -11.06
CA LEU A 50 -4.24 -3.32 -11.27
C LEU A 50 -3.26 -4.19 -10.48
N LYS A 51 -2.23 -4.69 -11.16
CA LYS A 51 -1.12 -5.33 -10.47
C LYS A 51 -0.30 -4.22 -9.79
N PRO A 52 -0.19 -4.21 -8.45
CA PRO A 52 0.63 -3.20 -7.81
C PRO A 52 2.09 -3.38 -8.23
N PRO A 53 2.86 -2.29 -8.34
CA PRO A 53 4.29 -2.37 -8.51
C PRO A 53 4.90 -3.22 -7.39
N ALA A 54 5.83 -4.11 -7.72
CA ALA A 54 6.37 -5.09 -6.78
C ALA A 54 7.05 -4.43 -5.54
N LEU A 55 7.57 -3.21 -5.70
CA LEU A 55 8.21 -2.45 -4.63
C LEU A 55 7.20 -1.79 -3.68
N ASP A 56 6.11 -1.23 -4.19
CA ASP A 56 5.13 -0.49 -3.38
C ASP A 56 4.25 -1.40 -2.52
N SER A 57 3.88 -2.57 -3.05
CA SER A 57 3.06 -3.52 -2.28
C SER A 57 3.83 -4.18 -1.12
N ASN A 58 5.14 -4.35 -1.26
CA ASN A 58 5.99 -4.82 -0.17
C ASN A 58 6.20 -3.69 0.84
N ARG A 59 6.57 -2.48 0.40
CA ARG A 59 6.73 -1.32 1.29
C ARG A 59 5.47 -1.05 2.13
N ALA A 60 4.29 -1.02 1.51
CA ALA A 60 3.03 -0.78 2.22
C ALA A 60 2.67 -1.88 3.23
N LYS A 61 3.08 -3.14 3.01
CA LYS A 61 2.82 -4.25 3.94
C LYS A 61 3.77 -4.28 5.14
N TYR A 62 4.98 -3.75 4.99
CA TYR A 62 5.99 -3.71 6.06
C TYR A 62 5.99 -2.39 6.84
N VAL A 63 5.19 -1.40 6.41
CA VAL A 63 4.96 -0.16 7.14
C VAL A 63 3.97 -0.42 8.29
N THR A 64 4.50 -0.84 9.42
CA THR A 64 3.81 -0.79 10.72
C THR A 64 4.15 0.52 11.45
N PRO A 65 3.33 1.00 12.39
CA PRO A 65 3.66 2.19 13.19
C PRO A 65 5.06 2.10 13.82
N GLU A 66 5.42 0.92 14.31
CA GLU A 66 6.72 0.65 14.92
C GLU A 66 7.86 0.76 13.90
N SER A 67 7.65 0.29 12.67
CA SER A 67 8.64 0.39 11.60
C SER A 67 8.87 1.84 11.14
N VAL A 68 7.82 2.67 11.15
CA VAL A 68 7.87 4.10 10.82
C VAL A 68 8.61 4.85 11.92
N ASP A 69 8.26 4.59 13.17
CA ASP A 69 8.95 5.18 14.32
C ASP A 69 10.43 4.80 14.34
N GLN A 70 10.75 3.53 14.04
CA GLN A 70 12.13 3.07 13.99
C GLN A 70 12.90 3.72 12.83
N TYR A 71 12.25 3.92 11.67
CA TYR A 71 12.84 4.64 10.54
C TYR A 71 13.21 6.07 10.93
N PHE A 72 12.29 6.84 11.52
CA PHE A 72 12.57 8.22 11.92
C PHE A 72 13.57 8.32 13.07
N LYS A 73 13.58 7.37 14.01
CA LYS A 73 14.63 7.27 15.04
C LYS A 73 16.00 7.06 14.42
N ASN A 74 16.12 6.15 13.44
CA ASN A 74 17.38 5.88 12.75
C ASN A 74 17.82 7.08 11.90
N LEU A 75 16.87 7.75 11.24
CA LEU A 75 17.13 8.96 10.46
C LEU A 75 17.65 10.08 11.35
N ASN A 76 16.99 10.37 12.48
CA ASN A 76 17.45 11.39 13.43
C ASN A 76 18.84 11.08 13.99
N LYS A 77 19.14 9.81 14.25
CA LYS A 77 20.48 9.39 14.67
C LYS A 77 21.52 9.63 13.58
N ALA A 78 21.20 9.30 12.33
CA ALA A 78 22.10 9.50 11.19
C ALA A 78 22.36 10.99 10.93
N VAL A 79 21.30 11.80 10.85
CA VAL A 79 21.38 13.26 10.65
C VAL A 79 22.16 13.92 11.79
N GLY A 80 21.94 13.50 13.05
CA GLY A 80 22.72 13.95 14.20
C GLY A 80 24.20 13.56 14.12
N SER A 81 24.51 12.32 13.76
CA SER A 81 25.91 11.85 13.64
C SER A 81 26.70 12.55 12.53
N LEU A 82 26.02 13.00 11.48
CA LEU A 82 26.62 13.72 10.35
C LEU A 82 26.63 15.24 10.55
N GLY A 83 26.15 15.75 11.70
CA GLY A 83 26.08 17.19 11.99
C GLY A 83 25.11 17.95 11.08
N LEU A 84 24.16 17.26 10.46
CA LEU A 84 23.25 17.82 9.45
C LEU A 84 22.05 18.56 10.06
N ASN A 85 21.81 18.40 11.37
CA ASN A 85 20.75 19.12 12.09
C ASN A 85 20.94 20.65 12.06
N GLU A 86 22.19 21.11 11.94
CA GLU A 86 22.55 22.53 11.92
C GLU A 86 22.76 23.06 10.49
N LYS A 87 22.65 22.17 9.49
CA LYS A 87 22.86 22.46 8.06
C LYS A 87 21.75 21.85 7.21
N PRO A 88 20.50 22.33 7.36
CA PRO A 88 19.36 21.80 6.60
C PRO A 88 19.60 21.85 5.07
N GLU A 89 20.39 22.79 4.58
CA GLU A 89 20.83 22.89 3.18
C GLU A 89 21.58 21.65 2.66
N CYS A 90 22.20 20.86 3.53
CA CYS A 90 22.91 19.62 3.17
C CYS A 90 22.00 18.38 3.17
N ILE A 91 20.78 18.47 3.70
CA ILE A 91 19.79 17.37 3.70
C ILE A 91 19.09 17.29 2.33
N TYR A 92 18.99 18.42 1.62
CA TYR A 92 18.34 18.53 0.31
C TYR A 92 19.27 18.27 -0.88
N ASN A 93 20.25 17.37 -0.73
CA ASN A 93 20.95 16.89 -1.92
C ASN A 93 20.02 15.98 -2.72
N LEU A 94 19.56 16.54 -3.84
CA LEU A 94 18.86 15.87 -4.92
C LEU A 94 19.67 14.67 -5.42
N ASP A 95 19.05 13.50 -5.44
CA ASP A 95 19.55 12.33 -6.19
C ASP A 95 19.30 12.59 -7.68
N GLU A 96 20.36 12.91 -8.43
CA GLU A 96 20.35 12.99 -9.90
C GLU A 96 20.36 11.60 -10.55
N ASN A 97 19.37 10.77 -10.24
CA ASN A 97 19.07 9.56 -11.02
C ASN A 97 17.63 9.54 -11.49
N TRP A 98 17.22 10.64 -12.13
CA TRP A 98 16.12 10.63 -13.08
C TRP A 98 16.63 10.03 -14.40
N HIS A 99 16.40 8.73 -14.56
CA HIS A 99 16.55 7.96 -15.81
C HIS A 99 17.96 7.75 -16.39
N GLN A 100 18.29 6.46 -16.50
CA GLN A 100 19.10 5.92 -17.59
C GLN A 100 18.68 6.53 -18.93
N SER A 101 19.47 7.48 -19.43
CA SER A 101 19.47 7.84 -20.84
C SER A 101 20.45 6.90 -21.52
N ARG A 102 19.92 6.00 -22.34
CA ARG A 102 20.62 5.17 -23.33
C ARG A 102 21.92 5.83 -23.83
N ALA A 103 23.02 5.09 -23.71
CA ALA A 103 24.11 5.12 -24.68
C ALA A 103 23.95 3.89 -25.58
#